data_AF-A0A1B1UY70-F1
#
_entry.id   AF-A0A1B1UY70-F1
#
_cell.length_a   1.000
_cell.length_b   1.000
_cell.length_c   1.000
_cell.angle_alpha   90.00
_cell.angle_beta   90.00
_cell.angle_gamma   90.00
#
_symmetry.space_group_name_H-M   'P 1'
#
loop_
_entity.id
_entity.type
_entity.pdbx_description
1 polymer ?
#
loop_
_entity_poly.entity_id
_entity_poly.type
_entity_poly.pdbx_seq_one_letter_code
_entity_poly.pdbx_strand_id
1 'polypeptide(L)'
;MTKISSSEAYDMVSLFKGLIREIAKDETPKIMQDKTLTYDEKYKKISEIENECINRTAKFEVVNEEFVLNLHRLLSSYKQGDVDRRRAYRNFLSEYVSGSIEKTFDLMNTELLGEYDHAIRRHKVLIQTIKENK
;
A
#
# COMPACT_ATOMS: atom_id res chain seq x y z
N MET A 1 8.41 19.43 10.49
CA MET A 1 8.37 17.97 10.68
C MET A 1 9.80 17.48 10.82
N THR A 2 10.11 16.73 11.88
CA THR A 2 11.43 16.12 12.03
C THR A 2 11.50 14.92 11.09
N LYS A 3 12.47 14.90 10.19
CA LYS A 3 12.66 13.77 9.28
C LYS A 3 13.07 12.53 10.07
N ILE A 4 12.55 11.37 9.67
CA ILE A 4 12.97 10.07 10.21
C ILE A 4 14.31 9.65 9.58
N SER A 5 15.06 8.78 10.23
CA SER A 5 16.30 8.22 9.68
C SER A 5 16.02 7.26 8.52
N SER A 6 17.05 6.99 7.72
CA SER A 6 16.97 6.03 6.61
C SER A 6 16.59 4.62 7.09
N SER A 7 17.08 4.19 8.26
CA SER A 7 16.73 2.90 8.86
C SER A 7 15.28 2.86 9.32
N GLU A 8 14.82 3.89 10.03
CA GLU A 8 13.42 3.98 10.48
C GLU A 8 12.45 3.93 9.28
N ALA A 9 12.77 4.66 8.21
CA ALA A 9 11.97 4.64 6.99
C ALA A 9 11.93 3.24 6.35
N TYR A 10 13.07 2.55 6.28
CA TYR A 10 13.14 1.19 5.76
C TYR A 10 12.29 0.22 6.59
N ASP A 11 12.41 0.29 7.92
CA ASP A 11 11.69 -0.58 8.84
C ASP A 11 10.18 -0.34 8.77
N MET A 12 9.74 0.92 8.70
CA MET A 12 8.31 1.26 8.52
C MET A 12 7.74 0.75 7.20
N VAL A 13 8.48 0.91 6.09
CA VAL A 13 8.08 0.38 4.77
C VAL A 13 8.03 -1.15 4.80
N SER A 14 9.01 -1.79 5.45
CA SER A 14 9.08 -3.25 5.57
C SER A 14 7.92 -3.81 6.41
N LEU A 15 7.60 -3.13 7.53
CA LEU A 15 6.46 -3.46 8.38
C LEU A 15 5.14 -3.34 7.61
N PHE A 16 4.93 -2.24 6.89
CA PHE A 16 3.72 -2.04 6.11
C PHE A 16 3.56 -3.13 5.04
N LYS A 17 4.63 -3.45 4.32
CA LYS A 17 4.68 -4.57 3.36
C LYS A 17 4.30 -5.90 4.04
N GLY A 18 4.87 -6.17 5.22
CA GLY A 18 4.60 -7.38 6.00
C GLY A 18 3.12 -7.52 6.35
N LEU A 19 2.49 -6.43 6.81
CA LEU A 19 1.07 -6.42 7.19
C LEU A 19 0.14 -6.61 5.99
N ILE A 20 0.46 -6.02 4.83
CA ILE A 20 -0.29 -6.30 3.58
C ILE A 20 -0.22 -7.80 3.26
N ARG A 21 0.98 -8.39 3.35
CA ARG A 21 1.15 -9.82 3.06
C ARG A 21 0.41 -10.70 4.06
N GLU A 22 0.43 -10.36 5.34
CA GLU A 22 -0.22 -11.12 6.41
C GLU A 22 -1.75 -11.06 6.31
N ILE A 23 -2.30 -9.87 6.06
CA ILE A 23 -3.75 -9.63 6.17
C ILE A 23 -4.45 -9.80 4.82
N ALA A 24 -3.90 -9.21 3.76
CA ALA A 24 -4.62 -9.07 2.50
C ALA A 24 -4.40 -10.24 1.53
N LYS A 25 -3.23 -10.90 1.56
CA LYS A 25 -2.81 -11.88 0.55
C LYS A 25 -3.82 -13.02 0.34
N ASP A 26 -4.35 -13.57 1.43
CA ASP A 26 -5.26 -14.72 1.38
C ASP A 26 -6.74 -14.31 1.49
N GLU A 27 -7.03 -13.14 2.06
CA GLU A 27 -8.40 -12.70 2.30
C GLU A 27 -9.06 -12.05 1.07
N THR A 28 -8.32 -11.24 0.32
CA THR A 28 -8.90 -10.57 -0.86
C THR A 28 -9.26 -11.54 -2.00
N PRO A 29 -8.52 -12.65 -2.27
CA PRO A 29 -8.96 -13.64 -3.25
C PRO A 29 -10.23 -14.37 -2.82
N LYS A 30 -10.41 -14.67 -1.52
CA LYS A 30 -11.63 -15.31 -0.98
C LYS A 30 -12.84 -14.40 -1.21
N ILE A 31 -12.72 -13.11 -0.92
CA ILE A 31 -13.78 -12.11 -1.18
C ILE A 31 -14.14 -12.09 -2.67
N MET A 32 -13.13 -12.15 -3.55
CA MET A 32 -13.37 -12.14 -5.00
C MET A 32 -14.12 -13.38 -5.49
N GLN A 33 -13.83 -14.55 -4.91
CA GLN A 33 -14.45 -15.82 -5.27
C GLN A 33 -15.84 -16.02 -4.63
N ASP A 34 -16.18 -15.27 -3.59
CA ASP A 34 -17.48 -15.34 -2.93
C ASP A 34 -18.61 -14.92 -3.90
N LYS A 35 -19.55 -15.84 -4.15
CA LYS A 35 -20.68 -15.63 -5.08
C LYS A 35 -21.89 -14.98 -4.42
N THR A 36 -21.91 -14.90 -3.08
CA THR A 36 -23.00 -14.29 -2.32
C THR A 36 -22.87 -12.77 -2.23
N LEU A 37 -21.67 -12.24 -2.44
CA LEU A 37 -21.38 -10.81 -2.40
C LEU A 37 -21.57 -10.15 -3.76
N THR A 38 -22.22 -8.99 -3.75
CA THR A 38 -22.23 -8.04 -4.86
C THR A 38 -20.85 -7.44 -5.09
N TYR A 39 -20.62 -6.84 -6.26
CA TYR A 39 -19.37 -6.15 -6.57
C TYR A 39 -19.10 -4.96 -5.62
N ASP A 40 -20.14 -4.26 -5.17
CA ASP A 40 -20.00 -3.16 -4.22
C ASP A 40 -19.58 -3.65 -2.83
N GLU A 41 -20.16 -4.75 -2.36
CA GLU A 41 -19.77 -5.37 -1.09
C GLU A 41 -18.33 -5.91 -1.13
N LYS A 42 -17.93 -6.52 -2.26
CA LYS A 42 -16.53 -6.95 -2.47
C LYS A 42 -15.58 -5.76 -2.40
N TYR A 43 -15.89 -4.68 -3.10
CA TYR A 43 -15.06 -3.48 -3.09
C TYR A 43 -14.94 -2.88 -1.69
N LYS A 44 -16.06 -2.81 -0.96
CA LYS A 44 -16.10 -2.34 0.42
C LYS A 44 -15.21 -3.20 1.33
N LYS A 45 -15.36 -4.52 1.32
CA LYS A 45 -14.55 -5.44 2.13
C LYS A 45 -13.05 -5.36 1.82
N ILE A 46 -12.67 -5.26 0.56
CA ILE A 46 -11.26 -5.10 0.18
C ILE A 46 -10.73 -3.74 0.68
N SER A 47 -11.54 -2.68 0.63
CA SER A 47 -11.16 -1.37 1.17
C SER A 47 -11.04 -1.40 2.71
N GLU A 48 -11.88 -2.18 3.39
CA GLU A 48 -11.77 -2.42 4.85
C GLU A 48 -10.47 -3.13 5.20
N ILE A 49 -10.07 -4.16 4.44
CA ILE A 49 -8.78 -4.86 4.58
C ILE A 49 -7.60 -3.90 4.37
N GLU A 50 -7.67 -3.09 3.32
CA GLU A 50 -6.64 -2.07 3.03
C GLU A 50 -6.49 -1.09 4.20
N ASN A 51 -7.61 -0.58 4.72
CA ASN A 51 -7.63 0.29 5.90
C ASN A 51 -7.08 -0.42 7.15
N GLU A 52 -7.37 -1.70 7.33
CA GLU A 52 -6.84 -2.46 8.46
C GLU A 52 -5.32 -2.61 8.39
N CYS A 53 -4.75 -2.85 7.20
CA CYS A 53 -3.29 -2.90 7.01
C CYS A 53 -2.63 -1.58 7.45
N ILE A 54 -3.21 -0.45 7.05
CA ILE A 54 -2.72 0.89 7.38
C ILE A 54 -2.85 1.15 8.88
N ASN A 55 -4.04 0.92 9.44
CA ASN A 55 -4.33 1.18 10.85
C ASN A 55 -3.48 0.32 11.77
N ARG A 56 -3.23 -0.94 11.43
CA ARG A 56 -2.31 -1.78 12.21
C ARG A 56 -0.88 -1.28 12.12
N THR A 57 -0.42 -0.87 10.94
CA THR A 57 0.94 -0.31 10.77
C THR A 57 1.10 0.97 11.61
N ALA A 58 0.15 1.89 11.51
CA ALA A 58 0.21 3.19 12.21
C ALA A 58 0.13 3.08 13.75
N LYS A 59 -0.40 1.97 14.29
CA LYS A 59 -0.52 1.75 15.74
C LYS A 59 0.74 1.27 16.44
N PHE A 60 1.79 0.89 15.70
CA PHE A 60 3.06 0.51 16.33
C PHE A 60 3.71 1.76 16.94
N GLU A 61 4.11 1.70 18.21
CA GLU A 61 4.68 2.85 18.95
C GLU A 61 5.89 3.50 18.25
N VAL A 62 6.65 2.69 17.51
CA VAL A 62 7.86 3.10 16.79
C VAL A 62 7.57 3.71 15.42
N VAL A 63 6.31 3.74 14.99
CA VAL A 63 5.92 4.17 13.64
C VAL A 63 5.56 5.65 13.63
N ASN A 64 6.07 6.36 12.62
CA ASN A 64 5.57 7.68 12.27
C ASN A 64 4.27 7.51 11.47
N GLU A 65 3.13 7.76 12.12
CA GLU A 65 1.79 7.60 11.51
C GLU A 65 1.63 8.43 10.24
N GLU A 66 2.08 9.69 10.24
CA GLU A 66 1.97 10.59 9.09
C GLU A 66 2.70 10.03 7.86
N PHE A 67 3.91 9.49 8.07
CA PHE A 67 4.69 8.83 7.02
C PHE A 67 3.91 7.66 6.40
N VAL A 68 3.34 6.77 7.22
CA VAL A 68 2.61 5.59 6.73
C VAL A 68 1.33 5.97 6.00
N LEU A 69 0.57 6.92 6.53
CA LEU A 69 -0.65 7.42 5.89
C LEU A 69 -0.34 8.05 4.53
N ASN A 70 0.70 8.87 4.45
CA ASN A 70 1.09 9.51 3.19
C ASN A 70 1.75 8.54 2.21
N LEU A 71 2.50 7.55 2.70
CA LEU A 71 2.98 6.43 1.90
C LEU A 71 1.81 5.67 1.25
N HIS A 72 0.78 5.33 2.03
CA HIS A 72 -0.40 4.66 1.50
C HIS A 72 -1.11 5.51 0.43
N ARG A 73 -1.34 6.80 0.68
CA ARG A 73 -1.91 7.72 -0.31
C ARG A 73 -1.10 7.70 -1.60
N LEU A 74 0.23 7.75 -1.49
CA LEU A 74 1.14 7.69 -2.61
C LEU A 74 1.05 6.34 -3.37
N LEU A 75 1.00 5.21 -2.67
CA LEU A 75 0.83 3.89 -3.29
C LEU A 75 -0.49 3.79 -4.06
N SER A 76 -1.59 4.22 -3.46
CA SER A 76 -2.92 4.14 -4.05
C SER A 76 -3.12 5.07 -5.26
N SER A 77 -2.34 6.15 -5.35
CA SER A 77 -2.46 7.16 -6.41
C SER A 77 -1.79 6.76 -7.73
N TYR A 78 -0.82 5.82 -7.70
CA TYR A 78 -0.01 5.48 -8.87
C TYR A 78 -0.21 4.01 -9.30
N LYS A 79 -0.34 3.78 -10.60
CA LYS A 79 -0.44 2.42 -11.16
C LYS A 79 0.97 1.83 -11.42
N GLN A 80 1.05 0.50 -11.52
CA GLN A 80 2.25 -0.17 -12.04
C GLN A 80 2.53 0.30 -13.47
N GLY A 81 3.75 0.80 -13.73
CA GLY A 81 4.15 1.30 -15.04
C GLY A 81 3.94 2.81 -15.26
N ASP A 82 3.40 3.51 -14.25
CA ASP A 82 3.30 4.98 -14.31
C ASP A 82 4.70 5.63 -14.31
N VAL A 83 4.93 6.48 -15.32
CA VAL A 83 6.23 7.11 -15.61
C VAL A 83 6.65 8.05 -14.48
N ASP A 84 5.68 8.71 -13.82
CA ASP A 84 5.95 9.70 -12.78
C ASP A 84 6.11 9.08 -11.38
N ARG A 85 5.68 7.84 -11.19
CA ARG A 85 5.71 7.14 -9.88
C ARG A 85 7.09 7.14 -9.25
N ARG A 86 8.14 6.78 -10.01
CA ARG A 86 9.51 6.70 -9.47
C ARG A 86 9.98 8.06 -8.97
N ARG A 87 9.64 9.13 -9.68
CA ARG A 87 9.94 10.50 -9.25
C ARG A 87 9.16 10.86 -8.00
N ALA A 88 7.86 10.56 -7.96
CA ALA A 88 7.01 10.83 -6.81
C ALA A 88 7.49 10.10 -5.54
N TYR A 89 7.91 8.84 -5.65
CA TYR A 89 8.44 8.06 -4.53
C TYR A 89 9.75 8.63 -4.01
N ARG A 90 10.64 9.09 -4.91
CA ARG A 90 11.88 9.76 -4.51
C ARG A 90 11.62 11.10 -3.81
N ASN A 91 10.69 11.89 -4.33
CA ASN A 91 10.31 13.17 -3.71
C ASN A 91 9.73 12.94 -2.32
N PHE A 92 8.78 12.01 -2.20
CA PHE A 92 8.20 11.61 -0.92
C PHE A 92 9.28 11.19 0.09
N LEU A 93 10.19 10.29 -0.28
CA LEU A 93 11.26 9.88 0.63
C LEU A 93 12.19 11.04 0.98
N SER A 94 12.48 11.94 0.03
CA SER A 94 13.33 13.11 0.28
C SER A 94 12.69 14.10 1.27
N GLU A 95 11.36 14.16 1.33
CA GLU A 95 10.62 15.01 2.28
C GLU A 95 10.65 14.42 3.70
N TYR A 96 10.51 13.10 3.84
CA TYR A 96 10.36 12.43 5.14
C TYR A 96 11.65 11.89 5.73
N VAL A 97 12.63 11.55 4.89
CA VAL A 97 13.79 10.76 5.30
C VAL A 97 15.06 11.62 5.31
N SER A 98 15.82 11.50 6.38
CA SER A 98 17.18 12.00 6.49
C SER A 98 18.17 10.89 6.09
N GLY A 99 19.18 11.24 5.29
CA GLY A 99 20.16 10.30 4.77
C GLY A 99 19.82 9.71 3.41
N SER A 100 20.34 8.52 3.12
CA SER A 100 20.18 7.85 1.82
C SER A 100 18.81 7.18 1.70
N ILE A 101 18.09 7.51 0.63
CA ILE A 101 16.76 6.97 0.37
C ILE A 101 16.76 5.71 -0.50
N GLU A 102 17.89 5.33 -1.09
CA GLU A 102 17.93 4.33 -2.18
C GLU A 102 17.41 2.96 -1.76
N LYS A 103 17.81 2.47 -0.58
CA LYS A 103 17.33 1.17 -0.08
C LYS A 103 15.83 1.16 0.16
N THR A 104 15.31 2.21 0.78
CA THR A 104 13.88 2.36 1.05
C THR A 104 13.10 2.55 -0.24
N PHE A 105 13.65 3.31 -1.20
CA PHE A 105 13.09 3.48 -2.53
C PHE A 105 12.98 2.16 -3.28
N ASP A 106 14.05 1.35 -3.29
CA ASP A 106 14.04 0.05 -3.95
C ASP A 106 13.03 -0.90 -3.31
N LEU A 107 12.98 -0.96 -1.98
CA LEU A 107 11.98 -1.73 -1.22
C LEU A 107 10.55 -1.29 -1.57
N MET A 108 10.29 0.03 -1.63
CA MET A 108 8.99 0.57 -2.01
C MET A 108 8.60 0.19 -3.45
N ASN A 109 9.54 0.38 -4.39
CA ASN A 109 9.26 0.30 -5.82
C ASN A 109 9.22 -1.13 -6.36
N THR A 110 9.87 -2.08 -5.68
CA THR A 110 9.94 -3.48 -6.14
C THR A 110 9.04 -4.38 -5.30
N GLU A 111 9.17 -4.35 -3.98
CA GLU A 111 8.51 -5.32 -3.11
C GLU A 111 7.17 -4.81 -2.60
N LEU A 112 7.13 -3.64 -1.94
CA LEU A 112 5.89 -3.11 -1.36
C LEU A 112 4.83 -2.88 -2.43
N LEU A 113 5.20 -2.27 -3.55
CA LEU A 113 4.29 -2.09 -4.68
C LEU A 113 3.79 -3.43 -5.22
N GLY A 114 4.66 -4.43 -5.36
CA GLY A 114 4.28 -5.75 -5.84
C GLY A 114 3.25 -6.43 -4.93
N GLU A 115 3.46 -6.37 -3.61
CA GLU A 115 2.53 -6.91 -2.61
C GLU A 115 1.19 -6.15 -2.64
N TYR A 116 1.23 -4.82 -2.62
CA TYR A 116 0.04 -3.98 -2.66
C TYR A 116 -0.79 -4.20 -3.93
N ASP A 117 -0.11 -4.31 -5.08
CA ASP A 117 -0.75 -4.54 -6.37
C ASP A 117 -1.44 -5.90 -6.43
N HIS A 118 -0.73 -6.93 -6.00
CA HIS A 118 -1.22 -8.29 -6.04
C HIS A 118 -2.37 -8.52 -5.05
N ALA A 119 -2.20 -8.08 -3.81
CA ALA A 119 -3.16 -8.34 -2.75
C ALA A 119 -4.36 -7.38 -2.79
N ILE A 120 -4.20 -6.10 -3.17
CA ILE A 120 -5.25 -5.10 -3.00
C ILE A 120 -5.66 -4.48 -4.35
N ARG A 121 -4.75 -3.74 -4.99
CA ARG A 121 -5.11 -2.85 -6.12
C ARG A 121 -5.72 -3.62 -7.29
N ARG A 122 -5.14 -4.76 -7.69
CA ARG A 122 -5.63 -5.58 -8.80
C ARG A 122 -7.09 -5.97 -8.62
N HIS A 123 -7.48 -6.38 -7.42
CA HIS A 123 -8.85 -6.81 -7.14
C HIS A 123 -9.83 -5.63 -7.20
N LYS A 124 -9.48 -4.47 -6.63
CA LYS A 124 -10.28 -3.24 -6.71
C LYS A 124 -10.50 -2.81 -8.17
N VAL A 125 -9.43 -2.82 -8.97
CA VAL A 125 -9.50 -2.49 -10.41
C VAL A 125 -10.38 -3.48 -11.16
N LEU A 126 -10.22 -4.78 -10.93
CA LEU A 126 -11.03 -5.80 -11.61
C LEU A 126 -12.52 -5.61 -11.32
N ILE A 127 -12.88 -5.34 -10.06
CA ILE A 127 -14.27 -5.05 -9.68
C ILE A 127 -14.79 -3.83 -10.43
N GLN A 128 -14.05 -2.72 -10.45
CA GLN A 128 -14.46 -1.49 -11.14
C GLN A 128 -14.64 -1.72 -12.63
N THR A 129 -13.69 -2.37 -13.30
CA THR A 129 -13.79 -2.69 -14.73
C THR A 129 -15.00 -3.57 -15.04
N ILE A 130 -15.35 -4.54 -14.19
CA ILE A 130 -16.56 -5.35 -14.39
C ILE A 130 -17.82 -4.50 -14.23
N LYS A 131 -17.84 -3.56 -13.27
CA LYS A 131 -18.97 -2.66 -13.07
C LYS A 131 -19.18 -1.70 -14.23
N GLU A 132 -18.11 -1.17 -14.83
CA GLU A 132 -18.17 -0.22 -15.95
C GLU A 132 -18.61 -0.88 -17.26
N ASN A 133 -18.38 -2.18 -17.42
CA ASN A 133 -18.74 -2.95 -18.63
C ASN A 133 -20.09 -3.69 -18.50
N LYS A 134 -20.87 -3.41 -17.46
CA LYS A 134 -22.22 -3.93 -17.23
C LYS A 134 -23.25 -2.83 -17.33
#